data_AF-A0A6L6QN57-F1
#
_entry.id   AF-A0A6L6QN57-F1
#
_cell.length_a   1.000
_cell.length_b   1.000
_cell.length_c   1.000
_cell.angle_alpha   90.00
_cell.angle_beta   90.00
_cell.angle_gamma   90.00
#
_symmetry.space_group_name_H-M   'P 1'
#
loop_
_entity.id
_entity.type
_entity.pdbx_description
1 polymer ?
#
loop_
_entity_poly.entity_id
_entity_poly.type
_entity_poly.pdbx_seq_one_letter_code
_entity_poly.pdbx_strand_id
1 'polypeptide(L)'
;MHKAFIFAALAASLAAGAHAENAECGIDMLATYPFPHRPTAEQAAALKDCDADKLYYGIGIHFDYARARHCAFAKDNHDVLMMLYANGLGVPRNYAVAKMAACRADAQEAEIEARLARLARMQTGRDGPSPKIDICDDAVGSQLGARCAAIQAGLADQERIARIDTISTRWRDAEKAALQQLQNRAVEAVRIEEVLNSLQEFESGKLPSFTQEEAASAEREMGQMKIAPEKQRNWLAYRDAWIALGKLRYPSVAPHAWKAYFAKRRKSGRE
;
A
#
# COMPACT_ATOMS: atom_id res chain seq x y z
N MET A 1 71.80 25.19 14.13
CA MET A 1 70.81 24.61 15.07
C MET A 1 69.51 25.39 14.94
N HIS A 2 68.57 24.94 14.12
CA HIS A 2 67.23 25.54 14.02
C HIS A 2 66.22 24.43 14.32
N LYS A 3 65.49 24.57 15.42
CA LYS A 3 64.40 23.68 15.83
C LYS A 3 63.11 24.49 15.93
N ALA A 4 62.07 23.90 15.32
CA ALA A 4 60.66 23.98 15.70
C ALA A 4 59.91 25.29 15.35
N PHE A 5 58.61 25.32 15.04
CA PHE A 5 57.51 24.39 15.25
C PHE A 5 56.54 24.45 14.05
N ILE A 6 56.03 23.30 13.60
CA ILE A 6 54.86 23.20 12.72
C ILE A 6 53.63 23.13 13.63
N PHE A 7 52.76 24.15 13.59
CA PHE A 7 51.42 24.07 14.15
C PHE A 7 50.48 23.44 13.12
N ALA A 8 50.09 22.19 13.35
CA ALA A 8 48.97 21.56 12.66
C ALA A 8 47.68 21.95 13.40
N ALA A 9 46.83 22.76 12.76
CA ALA A 9 45.48 23.02 13.24
C ALA A 9 44.60 21.80 12.89
N LEU A 10 44.27 20.99 13.90
CA LEU A 10 43.15 20.05 13.81
C LEU A 10 41.84 20.85 13.89
N ALA A 11 41.15 20.98 12.76
CA ALA A 11 39.74 21.35 12.77
C ALA A 11 38.93 20.09 13.11
N ALA A 12 38.36 20.04 14.31
CA ALA A 12 37.42 19.02 14.72
C ALA A 12 36.07 19.27 14.04
N SER A 13 35.71 18.43 13.08
CA SER A 13 34.38 18.40 12.48
C SER A 13 33.38 17.81 13.47
N LEU A 14 32.70 18.65 14.25
CA LEU A 14 31.49 18.26 14.96
C LEU A 14 30.34 18.18 13.95
N ALA A 15 30.07 16.97 13.46
CA ALA A 15 28.80 16.66 12.82
C ALA A 15 27.71 16.60 13.90
N ALA A 16 27.12 17.75 14.23
CA ALA A 16 25.89 17.80 15.00
C ALA A 16 24.72 17.57 14.02
N GLY A 17 24.07 16.42 14.12
CA GLY A 17 22.75 16.19 13.55
C GLY A 17 21.73 17.05 14.28
N ALA A 18 21.62 18.31 13.89
CA ALA A 18 20.51 19.17 14.24
C ALA A 18 19.55 19.11 13.04
N HIS A 19 18.37 18.51 13.24
CA HIS A 19 17.23 18.82 12.38
C HIS A 19 17.09 20.34 12.42
N ALA A 20 17.23 20.99 11.27
CA ALA A 20 17.17 22.44 11.16
C ALA A 20 15.90 22.93 11.88
N GLU A 21 16.06 23.88 12.80
CA GLU A 21 14.94 24.72 13.23
C GLU A 21 14.46 25.48 11.99
N ASN A 22 13.55 24.90 11.23
CA ASN A 22 12.88 25.60 10.14
C ASN A 22 12.21 26.82 10.77
N ALA A 23 12.65 28.02 10.39
CA ALA A 23 12.11 29.27 10.92
C ALA A 23 10.57 29.37 10.76
N GLU A 24 10.01 28.64 9.79
CA GLU A 24 8.57 28.51 9.56
C GLU A 24 7.83 27.73 10.67
N CYS A 25 8.48 26.77 11.33
CA CYS A 25 7.85 25.92 12.34
C CYS A 25 7.80 26.53 13.73
N GLY A 26 8.50 27.64 13.98
CA GLY A 26 8.68 28.20 15.33
C GLY A 26 7.36 28.46 16.06
N ILE A 27 6.42 29.17 15.43
CA ILE A 27 5.12 29.49 16.06
C ILE A 27 4.21 28.26 16.11
N ASP A 28 4.18 27.46 15.05
CA ASP A 28 3.28 26.31 14.96
C ASP A 28 3.61 25.24 16.01
N MET A 29 4.88 25.08 16.39
CA MET A 29 5.32 24.14 17.43
C MET A 29 4.82 24.47 18.85
N LEU A 30 4.25 25.66 19.07
CA LEU A 30 3.61 26.05 20.34
C LEU A 30 2.25 25.39 20.55
N ALA A 31 1.62 24.86 19.50
CA ALA A 31 0.37 24.13 19.65
C ALA A 31 0.59 22.77 20.34
N THR A 32 -0.45 22.28 21.01
CA THR A 32 -0.42 20.98 21.68
C THR A 32 -1.57 20.11 21.24
N TYR A 33 -1.32 18.81 21.11
CA TYR A 33 -2.41 17.84 20.94
C TYR A 33 -3.36 17.88 22.14
N PRO A 34 -4.70 17.99 21.93
CA PRO A 34 -5.67 17.92 23.01
C PRO A 34 -5.51 16.64 23.83
N PHE A 35 -5.46 16.76 25.16
CA PHE A 35 -5.27 15.62 26.06
C PHE A 35 -6.31 14.49 25.87
N PRO A 36 -7.62 14.77 25.72
CA PRO A 36 -8.62 13.72 25.48
C PRO A 36 -8.43 12.96 24.16
N HIS A 37 -7.56 13.47 23.27
CA HIS A 37 -7.27 12.80 22.02
C HIS A 37 -6.11 11.79 22.12
N ARG A 38 -5.41 11.70 23.25
CA ARG A 38 -4.41 10.66 23.43
C ARG A 38 -5.10 9.33 23.80
N PRO A 39 -4.54 8.17 23.40
CA PRO A 39 -5.05 6.89 23.89
C PRO A 39 -4.86 6.77 25.40
N THR A 40 -5.78 6.08 26.07
CA THR A 40 -5.56 5.61 27.45
C THR A 40 -4.47 4.53 27.47
N ALA A 41 -3.95 4.19 28.65
CA ALA A 41 -2.96 3.12 28.78
C ALA A 41 -3.47 1.76 28.26
N GLU A 42 -4.74 1.45 28.52
CA GLU A 42 -5.40 0.23 28.02
C GLU A 42 -5.51 0.24 26.49
N GLN A 43 -5.94 1.36 25.91
CA GLN A 43 -6.03 1.51 24.45
C GLN A 43 -4.66 1.40 23.80
N ALA A 44 -3.62 2.01 24.39
CA ALA A 44 -2.25 1.91 23.88
C ALA A 44 -1.74 0.45 23.91
N ALA A 45 -2.05 -0.32 24.96
CA ALA A 45 -1.68 -1.72 25.05
C ALA A 45 -2.30 -2.58 23.94
N ALA A 46 -3.52 -2.25 23.50
CA ALA A 46 -4.22 -2.93 22.41
C ALA A 46 -3.71 -2.58 20.99
N LEU A 47 -2.73 -1.67 20.88
CA LEU A 47 -2.26 -1.10 19.59
C LEU A 47 -0.84 -1.54 19.19
N LYS A 48 -0.31 -2.61 19.79
CA LYS A 48 1.08 -3.07 19.54
C LYS A 48 1.41 -3.22 18.05
N ASP A 49 0.51 -3.83 17.28
CA ASP A 49 0.66 -4.11 15.84
C ASP A 49 -0.24 -3.23 14.97
N CYS A 50 -0.60 -2.04 15.46
CA CYS A 50 -1.45 -1.13 14.71
C CYS A 50 -0.71 -0.50 13.52
N ASP A 51 -1.47 -0.22 12.45
CA ASP A 51 -1.00 0.48 11.26
C ASP A 51 -1.92 1.69 11.03
N ALA A 52 -1.39 2.88 11.28
CA ALA A 52 -2.15 4.12 11.22
C ALA A 52 -2.60 4.46 9.78
N ASP A 53 -1.79 4.10 8.77
CA ASP A 53 -2.13 4.33 7.37
C ASP A 53 -3.29 3.42 6.98
N LYS A 54 -3.25 2.12 7.32
CA LYS A 54 -4.37 1.22 7.04
C LYS A 54 -5.66 1.65 7.71
N LEU A 55 -5.59 2.14 8.94
CA LEU A 55 -6.76 2.64 9.68
C LEU A 55 -7.30 3.96 9.10
N TYR A 56 -6.42 4.83 8.60
CA TYR A 56 -6.79 6.10 7.99
C TYR A 56 -7.38 5.92 6.59
N TYR A 57 -6.69 5.18 5.71
CA TYR A 57 -7.09 4.93 4.33
C TYR A 57 -8.13 3.81 4.18
N GLY A 58 -8.33 3.00 5.21
CA GLY A 58 -9.20 1.84 5.16
C GLY A 58 -8.62 0.69 4.33
N ILE A 59 -7.32 0.43 4.43
CA ILE A 59 -6.63 -0.63 3.66
C ILE A 59 -6.73 -1.97 4.37
N GLY A 60 -7.46 -2.91 3.77
CA GLY A 60 -7.73 -4.25 4.30
C GLY A 60 -8.71 -4.28 5.48
N ILE A 61 -9.19 -3.12 5.92
CA ILE A 61 -10.12 -2.91 7.04
C ILE A 61 -11.00 -1.70 6.73
N HIS A 62 -12.18 -1.60 7.34
CA HIS A 62 -12.92 -0.34 7.29
C HIS A 62 -12.12 0.76 7.99
N PHE A 63 -12.09 1.97 7.43
CA PHE A 63 -11.42 3.09 8.07
C PHE A 63 -11.97 3.32 9.49
N ASP A 64 -11.09 3.67 10.41
CA ASP A 64 -11.42 3.98 11.80
C ASP A 64 -10.51 5.11 12.27
N TYR A 65 -10.99 6.35 12.12
CA TYR A 65 -10.20 7.55 12.39
C TYR A 65 -9.85 7.73 13.87
N ALA A 66 -10.68 7.22 14.79
CA ALA A 66 -10.38 7.28 16.22
C ALA A 66 -9.22 6.33 16.55
N ARG A 67 -9.28 5.09 16.03
CA ARG A 67 -8.21 4.12 16.20
C ARG A 67 -6.95 4.51 15.41
N ALA A 68 -7.08 5.10 14.22
CA ALA A 68 -5.97 5.67 13.45
C ALA A 68 -5.25 6.73 14.27
N ARG A 69 -5.99 7.65 14.89
CA ARG A 69 -5.44 8.69 15.78
C ARG A 69 -4.70 8.08 16.96
N HIS A 70 -5.28 7.10 17.64
CA HIS A 70 -4.62 6.43 18.76
C HIS A 70 -3.35 5.70 18.34
N CYS A 71 -3.40 5.00 17.21
CA CYS A 71 -2.23 4.34 16.64
C CYS A 71 -1.13 5.36 16.29
N ALA A 72 -1.51 6.47 15.66
CA ALA A 72 -0.58 7.52 15.30
C ALA A 72 0.08 8.16 16.53
N PHE A 73 -0.65 8.35 17.63
CA PHE A 73 -0.04 8.75 18.90
C PHE A 73 0.91 7.70 19.48
N ALA A 74 0.54 6.42 19.43
CA ALA A 74 1.36 5.33 19.97
C ALA A 74 2.65 5.09 19.16
N LYS A 75 2.66 5.47 17.88
CA LYS A 75 3.77 5.27 16.94
C LYS A 75 4.47 6.57 16.52
N ASP A 76 4.11 7.70 17.14
CA ASP A 76 4.60 9.04 16.79
C ASP A 76 4.44 9.41 15.30
N ASN A 77 3.37 8.93 14.68
CA ASN A 77 3.08 9.17 13.26
C ASN A 77 2.40 10.54 13.07
N HIS A 78 3.23 11.58 12.99
CA HIS A 78 2.75 12.95 12.86
C HIS A 78 2.11 13.26 11.49
N ASP A 79 2.45 12.53 10.44
CA ASP A 79 1.80 12.64 9.13
C ASP A 79 0.30 12.32 9.20
N VAL A 80 -0.06 11.18 9.82
CA VAL A 80 -1.46 10.79 10.01
C VAL A 80 -2.17 11.74 10.96
N LEU A 81 -1.50 12.19 12.03
CA LEU A 81 -2.07 13.20 12.93
C LEU A 81 -2.37 14.50 12.19
N MET A 82 -1.44 14.99 11.37
CA MET A 82 -1.66 16.18 10.54
C MET A 82 -2.89 16.00 9.66
N MET A 83 -3.00 14.89 8.93
CA MET A 83 -4.15 14.63 8.06
C MET A 83 -5.47 14.60 8.85
N LEU A 84 -5.53 13.89 9.99
CA LEU A 84 -6.73 13.79 10.81
C LEU A 84 -7.23 15.16 11.29
N TYR A 85 -6.33 16.01 11.81
CA TYR A 85 -6.68 17.36 12.31
C TYR A 85 -6.97 18.35 11.18
N ALA A 86 -6.25 18.28 10.05
CA ALA A 86 -6.51 19.15 8.90
C ALA A 86 -7.84 18.81 8.23
N ASN A 87 -8.15 17.52 8.08
CA ASN A 87 -9.32 17.05 7.37
C ASN A 87 -10.59 17.02 8.23
N GLY A 88 -10.45 17.06 9.56
CA GLY A 88 -11.54 16.94 10.53
C GLY A 88 -12.13 15.53 10.59
N LEU A 89 -11.27 14.51 10.49
CA LEU A 89 -11.67 13.09 10.46
C LEU A 89 -11.47 12.48 11.85
N GLY A 90 -12.57 12.09 12.51
CA GLY A 90 -12.54 11.56 13.88
C GLY A 90 -12.16 12.56 14.98
N VAL A 91 -11.97 13.84 14.62
CA VAL A 91 -11.71 14.99 15.50
C VAL A 91 -12.25 16.27 14.85
N PRO A 92 -12.56 17.32 15.65
CA PRO A 92 -12.79 18.65 15.09
C PRO A 92 -11.58 19.14 14.30
N ARG A 93 -11.84 19.78 13.16
CA ARG A 93 -10.79 20.37 12.32
C ARG A 93 -10.00 21.42 13.11
N ASN A 94 -8.67 21.31 13.09
CA ASN A 94 -7.79 22.22 13.83
C ASN A 94 -6.47 22.44 13.08
N TYR A 95 -6.36 23.57 12.38
CA TYR A 95 -5.19 23.88 11.55
C TYR A 95 -3.93 24.18 12.37
N ALA A 96 -4.04 24.74 13.59
CA ALA A 96 -2.87 24.97 14.45
C ALA A 96 -2.22 23.64 14.86
N VAL A 97 -3.04 22.66 15.27
CA VAL A 97 -2.56 21.31 15.59
C VAL A 97 -2.06 20.58 14.35
N ALA A 98 -2.70 20.77 13.19
CA ALA A 98 -2.24 20.17 11.94
C ALA A 98 -0.88 20.72 11.50
N LYS A 99 -0.65 22.03 11.55
CA LYS A 99 0.64 22.65 11.23
C LYS A 99 1.74 22.21 12.18
N MET A 100 1.46 22.17 13.47
CA MET A 100 2.36 21.59 14.46
C MET A 100 2.72 20.14 14.14
N ALA A 101 1.74 19.31 13.77
CA ALA A 101 1.99 17.94 13.37
C ALA A 101 2.84 17.86 12.09
N ALA A 102 2.58 18.71 11.09
CA ALA A 102 3.43 18.80 9.89
C ALA A 102 4.89 19.13 10.25
N CYS A 103 5.12 20.04 11.19
CA CYS A 103 6.45 20.41 11.69
C CYS A 103 7.15 19.30 12.49
N ARG A 104 6.40 18.37 13.08
CA ARG A 104 6.97 17.22 13.82
C ARG A 104 7.14 15.99 12.95
N ALA A 105 6.64 15.99 11.72
CA ALA A 105 6.79 14.87 10.81
C ALA A 105 8.25 14.65 10.46
N ASP A 106 8.65 13.38 10.37
CA ASP A 106 9.92 12.96 9.80
C ASP A 106 9.84 13.07 8.27
N ALA A 107 9.99 14.30 7.77
CA ALA A 107 9.80 14.68 6.38
C ALA A 107 10.92 15.63 5.91
N GLN A 108 11.11 15.73 4.60
CA GLN A 108 12.07 16.68 4.05
C GLN A 108 11.57 18.13 4.20
N GLU A 109 12.48 19.08 4.26
CA GLU A 109 12.15 20.51 4.42
C GLU A 109 11.15 21.00 3.35
N ALA A 110 11.37 20.64 2.08
CA ALA A 110 10.46 20.99 0.99
C ALA A 110 9.05 20.38 1.16
N GLU A 111 8.94 19.19 1.75
CA GLU A 111 7.64 18.55 2.03
C GLU A 111 6.93 19.28 3.17
N ILE A 112 7.68 19.69 4.21
CA ILE A 112 7.15 20.48 5.33
C ILE A 112 6.65 21.85 4.83
N GLU A 113 7.45 22.57 4.05
CA GLU A 113 7.09 23.87 3.46
C GLU A 113 5.80 23.75 2.62
N ALA A 114 5.74 22.76 1.72
CA ALA A 114 4.57 22.53 0.87
C ALA A 114 3.30 22.26 1.69
N ARG A 115 3.41 21.43 2.74
CA ARG A 115 2.31 21.12 3.65
C ARG A 115 1.84 22.34 4.43
N LEU A 116 2.76 23.14 4.99
CA LEU A 116 2.43 24.36 5.73
C LEU A 116 1.74 25.38 4.83
N ALA A 117 2.27 25.59 3.62
CA ALA A 117 1.67 26.47 2.62
C ALA A 117 0.25 26.03 2.25
N ARG A 118 0.02 24.72 2.05
CA ARG A 118 -1.32 24.18 1.79
C ARG A 118 -2.26 24.34 2.97
N LEU A 119 -1.83 23.99 4.18
CA LEU A 119 -2.63 24.18 5.40
C LEU A 119 -3.04 25.65 5.60
N ALA A 120 -2.18 26.61 5.26
CA ALA A 120 -2.51 28.03 5.29
C ALA A 120 -3.58 28.42 4.25
N ARG A 121 -3.52 27.86 3.03
CA ARG A 121 -4.57 28.07 2.01
C ARG A 121 -5.91 27.46 2.44
N MET A 122 -5.88 26.25 2.99
CA MET A 122 -7.08 25.58 3.54
C MET A 122 -7.70 26.39 4.69
N GLN A 123 -6.88 26.96 5.58
CA GLN A 123 -7.32 27.78 6.70
C GLN A 123 -7.99 29.09 6.24
N THR A 124 -7.51 29.68 5.15
CA THR A 124 -8.04 30.93 4.60
C THR A 124 -9.19 30.75 3.61
N GLY A 125 -9.63 29.50 3.38
CA GLY A 125 -10.72 29.16 2.45
C GLY A 125 -10.33 29.21 0.97
N ARG A 126 -9.04 29.38 0.65
CA ARG A 126 -8.55 29.44 -0.74
C ARG A 126 -8.65 28.10 -1.48
N ASP A 127 -8.70 26.99 -0.73
CA ASP A 127 -8.86 25.64 -1.28
C ASP A 127 -10.34 25.17 -1.31
N GLY A 128 -11.30 26.09 -1.16
CA GLY A 128 -12.73 25.82 -1.25
C GLY A 128 -13.42 25.45 0.07
N PRO A 129 -14.69 24.98 0.03
CA PRO A 129 -15.54 24.86 1.21
C PRO A 129 -15.26 23.63 2.09
N SER A 130 -14.57 22.61 1.57
CA SER A 130 -14.25 21.38 2.32
C SER A 130 -12.95 20.76 1.84
N PRO A 131 -11.83 21.50 1.91
CA PRO A 131 -10.57 21.00 1.40
C PRO A 131 -10.12 19.78 2.21
N LYS A 132 -9.39 18.91 1.52
CA LYS A 132 -8.68 17.76 2.07
C LYS A 132 -7.21 17.86 1.72
N ILE A 133 -6.36 17.41 2.63
CA ILE A 133 -4.93 17.23 2.43
C ILE A 133 -4.59 15.75 2.60
N ASP A 134 -3.77 15.24 1.68
CA ASP A 134 -3.16 13.93 1.79
C ASP A 134 -1.64 14.08 1.76
N ILE A 135 -0.93 13.30 2.57
CA ILE A 135 0.54 13.34 2.64
C ILE A 135 1.18 12.98 1.29
N CYS A 136 0.46 12.23 0.45
CA CYS A 136 0.93 11.81 -0.87
C CYS A 136 0.78 12.88 -1.95
N ASP A 137 0.04 13.95 -1.70
CA ASP A 137 -0.09 15.06 -2.65
C ASP A 137 1.20 15.90 -2.73
N ASP A 138 1.97 15.92 -1.65
CA ASP A 138 3.19 16.72 -1.49
C ASP A 138 4.46 15.82 -1.43
N ALA A 139 4.38 14.60 -1.99
CA ALA A 139 5.48 13.64 -1.95
C ALA A 139 6.62 14.02 -2.90
N VAL A 140 7.77 14.44 -2.34
CA VAL A 140 8.96 14.83 -3.11
C VAL A 140 10.12 13.85 -2.87
N GLY A 141 10.20 13.24 -1.69
CA GLY A 141 11.24 12.29 -1.32
C GLY A 141 10.96 10.84 -1.72
N SER A 142 12.03 10.05 -1.88
CA SER A 142 11.93 8.62 -2.18
C SER A 142 11.27 7.82 -1.05
N GLN A 143 11.47 8.20 0.20
CA GLN A 143 10.86 7.54 1.37
C GLN A 143 9.34 7.74 1.39
N LEU A 144 8.87 8.99 1.33
CA LEU A 144 7.44 9.29 1.27
C LEU A 144 6.82 8.75 -0.03
N GLY A 145 7.53 8.84 -1.16
CA GLY A 145 7.11 8.24 -2.42
C GLY A 145 6.90 6.72 -2.33
N ALA A 146 7.81 5.99 -1.67
CA ALA A 146 7.65 4.54 -1.46
C ALA A 146 6.45 4.21 -0.56
N ARG A 147 6.25 4.97 0.53
CA ARG A 147 5.07 4.84 1.40
C ARG A 147 3.77 5.08 0.63
N CYS A 148 3.73 6.14 -0.17
CA CYS A 148 2.58 6.48 -1.00
C CYS A 148 2.30 5.42 -2.06
N ALA A 149 3.33 4.87 -2.71
CA ALA A 149 3.18 3.75 -3.62
C ALA A 149 2.59 2.51 -2.91
N ALA A 150 2.98 2.24 -1.67
CA ALA A 150 2.41 1.14 -0.88
C ALA A 150 0.94 1.38 -0.51
N ILE A 151 0.57 2.60 -0.12
CA ILE A 151 -0.83 3.00 0.13
C ILE A 151 -1.68 2.80 -1.13
N GLN A 152 -1.22 3.31 -2.27
CA GLN A 152 -1.93 3.19 -3.55
C GLN A 152 -2.05 1.74 -4.01
N ALA A 153 -0.99 0.93 -3.84
CA ALA A 153 -1.04 -0.50 -4.12
C ALA A 153 -2.10 -1.22 -3.25
N GLY A 154 -2.16 -0.89 -1.96
CA GLY A 154 -3.16 -1.45 -1.04
C GLY A 154 -4.60 -1.10 -1.43
N LEU A 155 -4.86 0.15 -1.78
CA LEU A 155 -6.17 0.60 -2.25
C LEU A 155 -6.57 -0.08 -3.57
N ALA A 156 -5.63 -0.18 -4.52
CA ALA A 156 -5.86 -0.85 -5.79
C ALA A 156 -6.15 -2.35 -5.59
N ASP A 157 -5.46 -3.02 -4.67
CA ASP A 157 -5.73 -4.42 -4.34
C ASP A 157 -7.12 -4.63 -3.76
N GLN A 158 -7.58 -3.73 -2.88
CA GLN A 158 -8.96 -3.79 -2.37
C GLN A 158 -9.99 -3.60 -3.47
N GLU A 159 -9.77 -2.67 -4.39
CA GLU A 159 -10.66 -2.47 -5.53
C GLU A 159 -10.70 -3.72 -6.42
N ARG A 160 -9.54 -4.32 -6.71
CA ARG A 160 -9.47 -5.58 -7.48
C ARG A 160 -10.24 -6.69 -6.79
N ILE A 161 -10.05 -6.87 -5.48
CA ILE A 161 -10.75 -7.88 -4.68
C ILE A 161 -12.27 -7.62 -4.70
N ALA A 162 -12.73 -6.39 -4.49
CA ALA A 162 -14.15 -6.04 -4.54
C ALA A 162 -14.79 -6.33 -5.91
N ARG A 163 -14.03 -6.13 -7.00
CA ARG A 163 -14.48 -6.50 -8.37
C ARG A 163 -14.57 -8.02 -8.53
N ILE A 164 -13.62 -8.79 -7.99
CA ILE A 164 -13.67 -10.26 -7.96
C ILE A 164 -14.88 -10.76 -7.14
N ASP A 165 -15.16 -10.14 -6.00
CA ASP A 165 -16.33 -10.44 -5.16
C ASP A 165 -17.65 -10.15 -5.87
N THR A 166 -17.68 -9.06 -6.65
CA THR A 166 -18.82 -8.70 -7.50
C THR A 166 -19.06 -9.77 -8.58
N ILE A 167 -18.01 -10.20 -9.29
CA ILE A 167 -18.09 -11.27 -10.28
C ILE A 167 -18.62 -12.56 -9.65
N SER A 168 -18.13 -12.89 -8.46
CA SER A 168 -18.44 -14.15 -7.77
C SER A 168 -19.70 -14.11 -6.90
N THR A 169 -20.41 -12.98 -6.83
CA THR A 169 -21.54 -12.80 -5.91
C THR A 169 -22.59 -13.91 -6.03
N ARG A 170 -22.91 -14.32 -7.26
CA ARG A 170 -23.93 -15.34 -7.58
C ARG A 170 -23.36 -16.75 -7.79
N TRP A 171 -22.07 -16.95 -7.53
CA TRP A 171 -21.44 -18.27 -7.65
C TRP A 171 -21.88 -19.19 -6.51
N ARG A 172 -21.78 -20.49 -6.74
CA ARG A 172 -22.04 -21.53 -5.73
C ARG A 172 -20.96 -21.52 -4.65
N ASP A 173 -21.27 -22.02 -3.46
CA ASP A 173 -20.32 -22.01 -2.33
C ASP A 173 -19.01 -22.76 -2.65
N ALA A 174 -19.10 -23.88 -3.36
CA ALA A 174 -17.92 -24.62 -3.82
C ALA A 174 -17.06 -23.82 -4.82
N GLU A 175 -17.68 -23.01 -5.68
CA GLU A 175 -16.97 -22.13 -6.62
C GLU A 175 -16.29 -20.97 -5.88
N LYS A 176 -16.98 -20.35 -4.92
CA LYS A 176 -16.41 -19.31 -4.05
C LYS A 176 -15.24 -19.84 -3.22
N ALA A 177 -15.36 -21.04 -2.66
CA ALA A 177 -14.27 -21.67 -1.94
C ALA A 177 -13.05 -21.93 -2.84
N ALA A 178 -13.26 -22.39 -4.08
CA ALA A 178 -12.17 -22.58 -5.05
C ALA A 178 -11.53 -21.24 -5.48
N LEU A 179 -12.33 -20.18 -5.64
CA LEU A 179 -11.85 -18.83 -5.93
C LEU A 179 -10.99 -18.29 -4.78
N GLN A 180 -11.43 -18.44 -3.53
CA GLN A 180 -10.64 -18.05 -2.37
C GLN A 180 -9.30 -18.79 -2.32
N GLN A 181 -9.29 -20.09 -2.63
CA GLN A 181 -8.04 -20.85 -2.73
C GLN A 181 -7.14 -20.31 -3.84
N LEU A 182 -7.69 -19.93 -5.00
CA LEU A 182 -6.94 -19.29 -6.07
C LEU A 182 -6.33 -17.95 -5.63
N GLN A 183 -7.12 -17.08 -4.98
CA GLN A 183 -6.64 -15.80 -4.45
C GLN A 183 -5.50 -16.01 -3.43
N ASN A 184 -5.60 -17.02 -2.57
CA ASN A 184 -4.54 -17.37 -1.61
C ASN A 184 -3.24 -17.86 -2.30
N ARG A 185 -3.30 -18.32 -3.55
CA ARG A 185 -2.11 -18.65 -4.36
C ARG A 185 -1.59 -17.45 -5.16
N ALA A 186 -2.39 -16.42 -5.32
CA ALA A 186 -2.10 -15.18 -6.05
C ALA A 186 -1.57 -14.08 -5.10
N VAL A 187 -0.60 -14.38 -4.24
CA VAL A 187 -0.13 -13.52 -3.13
C VAL A 187 0.60 -12.21 -3.53
N GLU A 188 0.66 -11.87 -4.81
CA GLU A 188 1.28 -10.65 -5.33
C GLU A 188 0.22 -9.79 -6.03
N ALA A 189 0.23 -8.47 -5.83
CA ALA A 189 -0.74 -7.53 -6.39
C ALA A 189 -0.95 -7.70 -7.91
N VAL A 190 0.14 -7.89 -8.66
CA VAL A 190 0.11 -8.16 -10.11
C VAL A 190 -0.70 -9.43 -10.43
N ARG A 191 -0.57 -10.49 -9.63
CA ARG A 191 -1.33 -11.73 -9.84
C ARG A 191 -2.80 -11.58 -9.50
N ILE A 192 -3.17 -10.78 -8.49
CA ILE A 192 -4.59 -10.49 -8.23
C ILE A 192 -5.21 -9.73 -9.41
N GLU A 193 -4.48 -8.82 -10.03
CA GLU A 193 -4.92 -8.15 -11.25
C GLU A 193 -5.11 -9.14 -12.42
N GLU A 194 -4.17 -10.05 -12.61
CA GLU A 194 -4.29 -11.12 -13.60
C GLU A 194 -5.50 -12.02 -13.33
N VAL A 195 -5.77 -12.35 -12.05
CA VAL A 195 -6.96 -13.11 -11.67
C VAL A 195 -8.22 -12.38 -12.10
N LEU A 196 -8.33 -11.10 -11.76
CA LEU A 196 -9.48 -10.29 -12.15
C LEU A 196 -9.65 -10.23 -13.67
N ASN A 197 -8.58 -9.97 -14.41
CA ASN A 197 -8.62 -9.87 -15.87
C ASN A 197 -9.03 -11.21 -16.51
N SER A 198 -8.47 -12.33 -16.06
CA SER A 198 -8.85 -13.66 -16.54
C SER A 198 -10.30 -13.99 -16.22
N LEU A 199 -10.79 -13.69 -15.01
CA LEU A 199 -12.20 -13.87 -14.68
C LEU A 199 -13.12 -13.07 -15.58
N GLN A 200 -12.78 -11.82 -15.88
CA GLN A 200 -13.56 -10.99 -16.81
C GLN A 200 -13.60 -11.56 -18.23
N GLU A 201 -12.47 -12.04 -18.74
CA GLU A 201 -12.42 -12.74 -20.02
C GLU A 201 -13.33 -13.98 -20.01
N PHE A 202 -13.23 -14.82 -18.98
CA PHE A 202 -13.97 -16.07 -18.91
C PHE A 202 -15.48 -15.86 -18.74
N GLU A 203 -15.89 -14.92 -17.89
CA GLU A 203 -17.31 -14.55 -17.73
C GLU A 203 -17.88 -13.88 -18.98
N SER A 204 -17.04 -13.28 -19.83
CA SER A 204 -17.43 -12.80 -21.17
C SER A 204 -17.50 -13.90 -22.24
N GLY A 205 -17.24 -15.16 -21.88
CA GLY A 205 -17.25 -16.32 -22.78
C GLY A 205 -15.93 -16.60 -23.50
N LYS A 206 -14.86 -15.83 -23.23
CA LYS A 206 -13.52 -16.05 -23.80
C LYS A 206 -12.80 -17.18 -23.06
N LEU A 207 -13.33 -18.38 -23.16
CA LEU A 207 -12.82 -19.56 -22.46
C LEU A 207 -11.62 -20.18 -23.21
N PRO A 208 -10.68 -20.82 -22.50
CA PRO A 208 -9.59 -21.55 -23.13
C PRO A 208 -10.09 -22.64 -24.08
N SER A 209 -9.49 -22.65 -25.27
CA SER A 209 -9.78 -23.61 -26.33
C SER A 209 -8.43 -24.08 -26.89
N PHE A 210 -7.92 -25.19 -26.38
CA PHE A 210 -6.68 -25.81 -26.87
C PHE A 210 -6.88 -27.31 -27.02
N THR A 211 -6.22 -27.89 -28.03
CA THR A 211 -6.21 -29.33 -28.22
C THR A 211 -5.30 -30.03 -27.20
N GLN A 212 -5.42 -31.35 -27.07
CA GLN A 212 -4.51 -32.14 -26.24
C GLN A 212 -3.05 -32.03 -26.71
N GLU A 213 -2.83 -31.96 -28.02
CA GLU A 213 -1.50 -31.83 -28.60
C GLU A 213 -0.87 -30.47 -28.26
N GLU A 214 -1.64 -29.39 -28.38
CA GLU A 214 -1.17 -28.05 -27.98
C GLU A 214 -0.84 -27.99 -26.49
N ALA A 215 -1.65 -28.63 -25.65
CA ALA A 215 -1.39 -28.72 -24.21
C ALA A 215 -0.12 -29.51 -23.91
N ALA A 216 0.10 -30.64 -24.60
CA ALA A 216 1.31 -31.44 -24.46
C ALA A 216 2.56 -30.68 -24.92
N SER A 217 2.45 -29.90 -26.02
CA SER A 217 3.54 -29.02 -26.47
C SER A 217 3.86 -27.94 -25.44
N ALA A 218 2.84 -27.25 -24.92
CA ALA A 218 3.03 -26.21 -23.93
C ALA A 218 3.67 -26.74 -22.63
N GLU A 219 3.29 -27.93 -22.15
CA GLU A 219 3.92 -28.57 -20.98
C GLU A 219 5.38 -28.96 -21.26
N ARG A 220 5.70 -29.48 -22.45
CA ARG A 220 7.09 -29.78 -22.83
C ARG A 220 7.95 -28.52 -22.86
N GLU A 221 7.44 -27.44 -23.45
CA GLU A 221 8.11 -26.13 -23.46
C GLU A 221 8.34 -25.61 -22.04
N MET A 222 7.31 -25.69 -21.18
CA MET A 222 7.43 -25.31 -19.76
C MET A 222 8.51 -26.12 -19.02
N GLY A 223 8.62 -27.42 -19.30
CA GLY A 223 9.66 -28.29 -18.72
C GLY A 223 11.09 -27.94 -19.14
N GLN A 224 11.26 -27.23 -20.26
CA GLN A 224 12.57 -26.78 -20.75
C GLN A 224 12.98 -25.41 -20.19
N MET A 225 12.05 -24.68 -19.57
CA MET A 225 12.35 -23.36 -19.00
C MET A 225 13.30 -23.49 -17.79
N LYS A 226 14.36 -22.68 -17.79
CA LYS A 226 15.30 -22.59 -16.67
C LYS A 226 14.72 -21.70 -15.57
N ILE A 227 13.88 -22.27 -14.71
CA ILE A 227 13.19 -21.57 -13.62
C ILE A 227 13.68 -22.10 -12.27
N ALA A 228 13.86 -21.20 -11.30
CA ALA A 228 14.16 -21.60 -9.92
C ALA A 228 13.08 -22.54 -9.37
N PRO A 229 13.42 -23.67 -8.71
CA PRO A 229 12.44 -24.67 -8.28
C PRO A 229 11.29 -24.13 -7.42
N GLU A 230 11.56 -23.15 -6.57
CA GLU A 230 10.54 -22.49 -5.74
C GLU A 230 9.54 -21.69 -6.58
N LYS A 231 10.03 -20.88 -7.54
CA LYS A 231 9.18 -20.14 -8.50
C LYS A 231 8.36 -21.09 -9.37
N GLN A 232 8.91 -22.26 -9.72
CA GLN A 232 8.16 -23.28 -10.44
C GLN A 232 7.04 -23.87 -9.59
N ARG A 233 7.33 -24.21 -8.32
CA ARG A 233 6.34 -24.77 -7.39
C ARG A 233 5.18 -23.81 -7.12
N ASN A 234 5.49 -22.54 -6.86
CA ASN A 234 4.46 -21.53 -6.57
C ASN A 234 3.54 -21.31 -7.77
N TRP A 235 4.10 -21.23 -8.98
CA TRP A 235 3.28 -21.12 -10.19
C TRP A 235 2.45 -22.38 -10.45
N LEU A 236 2.99 -23.59 -10.24
CA LEU A 236 2.21 -24.82 -10.40
C LEU A 236 1.01 -24.83 -9.44
N ALA A 237 1.20 -24.42 -8.18
CA ALA A 237 0.10 -24.30 -7.22
C ALA A 237 -0.97 -23.28 -7.65
N TYR A 238 -0.55 -22.14 -8.22
CA TYR A 238 -1.45 -21.14 -8.79
C TYR A 238 -2.25 -21.69 -10.00
N ARG A 239 -1.56 -22.32 -10.95
CA ARG A 239 -2.18 -22.97 -12.12
C ARG A 239 -3.16 -24.06 -11.70
N ASP A 240 -2.80 -24.89 -10.74
CA ASP A 240 -3.63 -26.00 -10.29
C ASP A 240 -4.89 -25.49 -9.55
N ALA A 241 -4.78 -24.38 -8.82
CA ALA A 241 -5.93 -23.69 -8.23
C ALA A 241 -6.89 -23.15 -9.31
N TRP A 242 -6.36 -22.59 -10.39
CA TRP A 242 -7.16 -22.19 -11.55
C TRP A 242 -7.87 -23.37 -12.21
N ILE A 243 -7.19 -24.51 -12.39
CA ILE A 243 -7.79 -25.73 -12.96
C ILE A 243 -8.93 -26.23 -12.05
N ALA A 244 -8.74 -26.18 -10.73
CA ALA A 244 -9.77 -26.58 -9.77
C ALA A 244 -11.01 -25.67 -9.86
N LEU A 245 -10.82 -24.34 -9.91
CA LEU A 245 -11.91 -23.40 -10.13
C LEU A 245 -12.59 -23.62 -11.49
N GLY A 246 -11.80 -23.79 -12.55
CA GLY A 246 -12.29 -23.96 -13.92
C GLY A 246 -13.18 -25.19 -14.08
N LYS A 247 -12.85 -26.31 -13.43
CA LYS A 247 -13.71 -27.51 -13.42
C LYS A 247 -15.09 -27.26 -12.81
N LEU A 248 -15.17 -26.39 -11.81
CA LEU A 248 -16.43 -26.09 -11.12
C LEU A 248 -17.26 -25.06 -11.87
N ARG A 249 -16.63 -23.94 -12.26
CA ARG A 249 -17.30 -22.77 -12.85
C ARG A 249 -17.52 -22.90 -14.36
N TYR A 250 -16.59 -23.54 -15.07
CA TYR A 250 -16.56 -23.65 -16.53
C TYR A 250 -16.45 -25.13 -16.98
N PRO A 251 -17.43 -25.98 -16.64
CA PRO A 251 -17.32 -27.44 -16.82
C PRO A 251 -17.23 -27.90 -18.29
N SER A 252 -17.55 -27.02 -19.25
CA SER A 252 -17.39 -27.30 -20.69
C SER A 252 -15.93 -27.24 -21.16
N VAL A 253 -15.03 -26.65 -20.37
CA VAL A 253 -13.62 -26.49 -20.74
C VAL A 253 -12.81 -27.67 -20.22
N ALA A 254 -12.16 -28.39 -21.12
CA ALA A 254 -11.37 -29.56 -20.75
C ALA A 254 -10.13 -29.17 -19.89
N PRO A 255 -9.72 -30.00 -18.91
CA PRO A 255 -8.58 -29.70 -18.04
C PRO A 255 -7.25 -29.43 -18.78
N HIS A 256 -7.04 -30.04 -19.95
CA HIS A 256 -5.83 -29.80 -20.75
C HIS A 256 -5.81 -28.40 -21.37
N ALA A 257 -6.97 -27.82 -21.70
CA ALA A 257 -7.06 -26.47 -22.24
C ALA A 257 -6.65 -25.42 -21.19
N TRP A 258 -7.04 -25.61 -19.93
CA TRP A 258 -6.57 -24.78 -18.82
C TRP A 258 -5.05 -24.84 -18.67
N LYS A 259 -4.47 -26.05 -18.66
CA LYS A 259 -3.01 -26.23 -18.57
C LYS A 259 -2.27 -25.49 -19.69
N ALA A 260 -2.76 -25.62 -20.93
CA ALA A 260 -2.19 -24.96 -22.10
C ALA A 260 -2.27 -23.42 -21.99
N TYR A 261 -3.42 -22.88 -21.54
CA TYR A 261 -3.63 -21.44 -21.39
C TYR A 261 -2.60 -20.81 -20.46
N PHE A 262 -2.49 -21.30 -19.22
CA PHE A 262 -1.57 -20.76 -18.22
C PHE A 262 -0.10 -21.00 -18.63
N ALA A 263 0.24 -22.15 -19.22
CA ALA A 263 1.59 -22.39 -19.75
C ALA A 263 2.00 -21.37 -20.83
N LYS A 264 1.12 -21.07 -21.78
CA LYS A 264 1.38 -20.07 -22.84
C LYS A 264 1.51 -18.65 -22.26
N ARG A 265 0.70 -18.30 -21.25
CA ARG A 265 0.75 -16.98 -20.59
C ARG A 265 2.03 -16.77 -19.81
N ARG A 266 2.46 -17.75 -19.02
CA ARG A 266 3.76 -17.74 -18.34
C ARG A 266 4.92 -17.53 -19.30
N LYS A 267 4.92 -18.23 -20.44
CA LYS A 267 5.96 -18.03 -21.47
C LYS A 267 5.98 -16.59 -22.00
N SER A 268 4.82 -15.97 -22.17
CA SER A 268 4.73 -14.58 -22.63
C SER A 268 5.05 -13.52 -21.56
N GLY A 269 5.46 -13.93 -20.35
CA GLY A 269 5.70 -13.00 -19.24
C GLY A 269 4.43 -12.35 -18.70
N ARG A 270 3.27 -12.98 -18.93
CA ARG A 270 1.95 -12.53 -18.45
C ARG A 270 1.47 -13.32 -17.21
N GLU A 271 2.38 -14.11 -16.63
CA GLU A 271 2.34 -14.88 -15.35
C GLU A 271 3.78 -15.18 -14.88
#